data_AF-A0A371I195-F1
#
_entry.id   AF-A0A371I195-F1
#
_cell.length_a   1.000
_cell.length_b   1.000
_cell.length_c   1.000
_cell.angle_alpha   90.00
_cell.angle_beta   90.00
_cell.angle_gamma   90.00
#
_symmetry.space_group_name_H-M   'P 1'
#
loop_
_entity.id
_entity.type
_entity.pdbx_description
1 polymer ?
#
loop_
_entity_poly.entity_id
_entity_poly.type
_entity_poly.pdbx_seq_one_letter_code
_entity_poly.pdbx_strand_id
1 'polypeptide(L)'
;MKAPEQREEELRHQIATMKAVTEKLRGGAVLTTCAQAFCGQPFSEEIDDTPILVNFRKVVVEPFDGTQDPHTHLQAFQTHIYINRGNDPLNCKLFP
;
A
#
# COMPACT_ATOMS: atom_id res chain seq x y z
N MET A 1 35.88 -25.94 -0.62
CA MET A 1 34.44 -25.67 -0.84
C MET A 1 33.80 -25.38 0.51
N LYS A 2 33.62 -24.11 0.89
CA LYS A 2 32.93 -23.71 2.14
C LYS A 2 32.02 -22.47 1.98
N ALA A 3 31.97 -21.89 0.78
CA ALA A 3 31.19 -20.70 0.46
C ALA A 3 29.66 -20.80 0.72
N PRO A 4 28.98 -21.94 0.50
CA PRO A 4 27.53 -22.00 0.76
C PRO A 4 27.21 -22.06 2.27
N GLU A 5 28.01 -22.80 3.05
CA GLU A 5 27.82 -22.91 4.50
C GLU A 5 28.06 -21.57 5.21
N GLN A 6 29.08 -20.82 4.79
CA GLN A 6 29.39 -19.51 5.34
C GLN A 6 28.28 -18.47 5.05
N ARG A 7 27.64 -18.54 3.88
CA ARG A 7 26.49 -17.68 3.54
C ARG A 7 25.26 -18.02 4.39
N GLU A 8 25.03 -19.31 4.65
CA GLU A 8 23.91 -19.75 5.47
C GLU A 8 24.08 -19.31 6.94
N GLU A 9 25.30 -19.40 7.46
CA GLU A 9 25.62 -18.95 8.82
C GLU A 9 25.48 -17.43 8.96
N GLU A 10 25.95 -16.67 7.97
CA GLU A 10 25.75 -15.22 7.89
C GLU A 10 24.26 -14.85 7.87
N LEU A 11 23.45 -15.56 7.08
CA LEU A 11 22.00 -15.34 7.04
C LEU A 11 21.33 -15.64 8.38
N ARG A 12 21.73 -16.73 9.05
CA ARG A 12 21.23 -17.07 10.40
C ARG A 12 21.61 -16.00 11.43
N HIS A 13 22.82 -15.45 11.34
CA HIS A 13 23.29 -14.37 12.21
C HIS A 13 22.50 -13.07 12.00
N GLN A 14 22.22 -12.70 10.75
CA GLN A 14 21.42 -11.53 10.43
C GLN A 14 19.97 -11.67 10.93
N ILE A 15 19.35 -12.85 10.75
CA ILE A 15 17.99 -13.11 11.26
C ILE A 15 17.95 -13.03 12.79
N ALA A 16 18.93 -13.61 13.48
CA ALA A 16 19.01 -13.55 14.95
C ALA A 16 19.19 -12.11 15.43
N THR A 17 20.01 -11.32 14.75
CA THR A 17 20.25 -9.90 15.07
C THR A 17 18.98 -9.07 14.88
N MET A 18 18.28 -9.23 13.75
CA MET A 18 17.02 -8.52 13.49
C MET A 18 15.95 -8.89 14.54
N LYS A 19 15.81 -10.18 14.88
CA LYS A 19 14.88 -10.64 15.92
C LYS A 19 15.21 -10.04 17.29
N ALA A 20 16.48 -10.03 17.69
CA ALA A 20 16.90 -9.46 18.96
C ALA A 20 16.68 -7.94 19.02
N VAL A 21 16.88 -7.22 17.92
CA VAL A 21 16.57 -5.78 17.82
C VAL A 21 15.07 -5.53 17.95
N THR A 22 14.24 -6.35 17.29
CA THR A 22 12.78 -6.27 17.41
C THR A 22 12.29 -6.58 18.82
N GLU A 23 12.85 -7.60 19.49
CA GLU A 23 12.50 -7.92 20.88
C GLU A 23 13.03 -6.89 21.88
N LYS A 24 14.19 -6.28 21.63
CA LYS A 24 14.72 -5.18 22.43
C LYS A 24 13.86 -3.91 22.31
N LEU A 25 13.28 -3.65 21.14
CA LEU A 25 12.29 -2.58 20.96
C LEU A 25 10.95 -2.85 21.67
N ARG A 26 10.63 -4.13 21.94
CA ARG A 26 9.41 -4.55 22.65
C ARG A 26 9.43 -4.20 24.15
N GLY A 27 10.61 -3.96 24.72
CA GLY A 27 10.82 -3.74 26.16
C GLY A 27 10.86 -2.28 26.62
N GLY A 28 10.75 -1.31 25.72
CA GLY A 28 10.75 0.10 26.09
C GLY A 28 9.91 0.90 25.12
N ALA A 29 9.01 1.71 25.68
CA ALA A 29 8.08 2.68 25.08
C ALA A 29 8.56 3.40 23.78
N VAL A 30 8.74 2.65 22.70
CA VAL A 30 9.01 3.08 21.32
C VAL A 30 8.21 2.18 20.39
N LEU A 31 6.97 1.87 20.78
CA LEU A 31 5.97 1.25 19.91
C LEU A 31 4.88 2.25 19.49
N THR A 32 5.15 3.55 19.64
CA THR A 32 4.14 4.58 19.35
C THR A 32 4.38 5.29 18.01
N THR A 33 5.54 5.16 17.37
CA THR A 33 5.82 5.93 16.13
C THR A 33 5.93 5.09 14.85
N CYS A 34 6.38 3.83 14.90
CA CYS A 34 6.54 3.02 13.67
C CYS A 34 5.45 1.97 13.42
N ALA A 35 4.61 1.64 14.41
CA ALA A 35 3.48 0.72 14.20
C ALA A 35 2.15 1.46 13.98
N GLN A 36 2.03 2.71 14.43
CA GLN A 36 0.73 3.39 14.46
C GLN A 36 0.30 3.95 13.10
N ALA A 37 1.24 4.30 12.22
CA ALA A 37 0.88 4.84 10.90
C ALA A 37 0.50 3.76 9.86
N PHE A 38 0.76 2.47 10.12
CA PHE A 38 0.62 1.44 9.07
C PHE A 38 0.16 0.05 9.57
N CYS A 39 -0.39 -0.08 10.79
CA CYS A 39 -0.97 -1.33 11.28
C CYS A 39 -2.51 -1.36 11.18
N GLY A 40 -3.07 -1.15 9.99
CA GLY A 40 -4.49 -1.47 9.74
C GLY A 40 -5.22 -0.59 8.75
N GLN A 41 -4.68 0.58 8.40
CA GLN A 41 -5.29 1.47 7.42
C GLN A 41 -4.38 1.58 6.18
N PRO A 42 -4.89 1.28 4.97
CA PRO A 42 -4.11 1.33 3.74
C PRO A 42 -3.83 2.77 3.27
N PHE A 43 -4.52 3.76 3.82
CA PHE A 43 -4.43 5.15 3.41
C PHE A 43 -4.04 6.11 4.56
N SER A 44 -3.64 7.33 4.19
CA SER A 44 -3.43 8.43 5.13
C SER A 44 -4.76 8.97 5.66
N GLU A 45 -4.72 9.61 6.84
CA GLU A 45 -5.89 10.25 7.47
C GLU A 45 -6.61 11.22 6.52
N GLU A 46 -5.88 11.93 5.64
CA GLU A 46 -6.46 12.80 4.61
C GLU A 46 -7.42 12.05 3.66
N ILE A 47 -7.05 10.85 3.22
CA ILE A 47 -7.89 9.99 2.37
C ILE A 47 -9.02 9.37 3.22
N ASP A 48 -8.66 8.92 4.43
CA ASP A 48 -9.51 8.54 5.56
C ASP A 48 -10.74 9.43 5.75
N ASP A 49 -10.49 10.72 5.85
CA ASP A 49 -11.47 11.72 6.26
C ASP A 49 -12.13 12.40 5.07
N THR A 50 -11.63 12.19 3.85
CA THR A 50 -12.24 12.77 2.65
C THR A 50 -13.69 12.27 2.50
N PRO A 51 -14.69 13.17 2.59
CA PRO A 51 -16.08 12.77 2.56
C PRO A 51 -16.48 12.37 1.13
N ILE A 52 -17.11 11.20 0.99
CA ILE A 52 -17.75 10.81 -0.27
C ILE A 52 -19.06 11.61 -0.35
N LEU A 53 -19.14 12.56 -1.27
CA LEU A 53 -20.35 13.37 -1.47
C LEU A 53 -21.54 12.44 -1.80
N VAL A 54 -22.70 12.72 -1.22
CA VAL A 54 -23.91 11.86 -1.32
C VAL A 54 -24.40 11.68 -2.77
N ASN A 55 -24.11 12.64 -3.65
CA ASN A 55 -24.43 12.60 -5.08
C ASN A 55 -23.24 12.18 -5.96
N PHE A 56 -22.14 11.71 -5.36
CA PHE A 56 -20.98 11.26 -6.11
C PHE A 56 -21.30 9.94 -6.81
N ARG A 57 -21.33 9.98 -8.14
CA ARG A 57 -21.54 8.78 -8.94
C ARG A 57 -20.22 8.04 -9.04
N LYS A 58 -20.01 7.04 -8.17
CA LYS A 58 -18.84 6.15 -8.28
C LYS A 58 -18.85 5.51 -9.65
N VAL A 59 -17.85 5.87 -10.45
CA VAL A 59 -17.60 5.20 -11.71
C VAL A 59 -16.94 3.86 -11.41
N VAL A 60 -17.50 2.80 -11.98
CA VAL A 60 -16.90 1.47 -12.00
C VAL A 60 -16.09 1.37 -13.28
N VAL A 61 -14.78 1.22 -13.16
CA VAL A 61 -13.92 0.83 -14.29
C VAL A 61 -13.75 -0.68 -14.19
N GLU A 62 -14.03 -1.39 -15.28
CA GLU A 62 -13.80 -2.83 -15.33
C GLU A 62 -12.29 -3.12 -15.20
N PRO A 63 -11.88 -4.15 -14.45
CA PRO A 63 -10.48 -4.57 -14.41
C PRO A 63 -9.95 -4.94 -15.79
N PHE A 64 -8.66 -4.75 -16.02
CA PHE A 64 -8.02 -5.23 -17.24
C PHE A 64 -7.96 -6.76 -17.23
N ASP A 65 -8.62 -7.39 -18.18
CA ASP A 65 -8.70 -8.86 -18.32
C ASP A 65 -7.67 -9.43 -19.30
N GLY A 66 -6.87 -8.56 -19.93
CA GLY A 66 -5.88 -8.95 -20.94
C GLY A 66 -6.45 -9.29 -22.32
N THR A 67 -7.77 -9.22 -22.50
CA THR A 67 -8.43 -9.45 -23.80
C THR A 67 -8.67 -8.14 -24.55
N GLN A 68 -8.77 -7.04 -23.80
CA GLN A 68 -8.96 -5.69 -24.33
C GLN A 68 -7.65 -5.10 -24.88
N ASP A 69 -7.78 -4.17 -25.82
CA ASP A 69 -6.64 -3.36 -26.28
C ASP A 69 -6.12 -2.48 -25.12
N PRO A 70 -4.81 -2.54 -24.77
CA PRO A 70 -4.25 -1.80 -23.64
C PRO A 70 -4.43 -0.29 -23.74
N HIS A 71 -4.36 0.27 -24.96
CA HIS A 71 -4.51 1.70 -25.17
C HIS A 71 -5.95 2.16 -24.95
N THR A 72 -6.91 1.40 -25.46
CA THR A 72 -8.34 1.62 -25.28
C THR A 72 -8.73 1.52 -23.80
N HIS A 73 -8.21 0.50 -23.10
CA HIS A 73 -8.44 0.33 -21.68
C HIS A 73 -7.90 1.51 -20.86
N LEU A 74 -6.67 1.94 -21.15
CA LEU A 74 -6.07 3.10 -20.50
C LEU A 74 -6.85 4.39 -20.77
N GLN A 75 -7.30 4.60 -22.01
CA GLN A 75 -8.08 5.77 -22.38
C GLN A 75 -9.42 5.82 -21.64
N ALA A 76 -10.11 4.68 -21.50
CA ALA A 76 -11.35 4.60 -20.72
C ALA A 76 -11.09 4.97 -19.24
N PHE A 77 -10.03 4.43 -18.63
CA PHE A 77 -9.64 4.77 -17.27
C PHE A 77 -9.35 6.28 -17.11
N GLN A 78 -8.53 6.87 -17.98
CA GLN A 78 -8.20 8.31 -17.93
C GLN A 78 -9.45 9.19 -18.09
N THR A 79 -10.33 8.82 -19.02
CA THR A 79 -11.60 9.54 -19.24
C THR A 79 -12.46 9.53 -17.98
N HIS A 80 -12.52 8.39 -17.30
CA HIS A 80 -13.25 8.25 -16.05
C HIS A 80 -12.69 9.12 -14.93
N ILE A 81 -11.37 9.15 -14.74
CA ILE A 81 -10.73 10.04 -13.75
C ILE A 81 -11.04 11.52 -14.08
N TYR A 82 -10.94 11.91 -15.35
CA TYR A 82 -11.22 13.28 -15.78
C TYR A 82 -12.68 13.70 -15.54
N ILE A 83 -13.64 12.84 -15.87
CA ILE A 83 -15.08 13.11 -15.70
C ILE A 83 -15.44 13.23 -14.21
N ASN A 84 -14.82 12.41 -13.35
CA ASN A 84 -15.19 12.36 -11.94
C ASN A 84 -14.78 13.62 -11.15
N ARG A 85 -13.92 14.50 -11.71
CA ARG A 85 -13.45 15.75 -11.07
C ARG A 85 -13.08 15.59 -9.58
N GLY A 86 -12.76 14.37 -9.15
CA GLY A 86 -12.42 14.07 -7.77
C GLY A 86 -11.06 14.67 -7.48
N ASN A 87 -10.88 15.22 -6.28
CA ASN A 87 -9.53 15.52 -5.80
C ASN A 87 -8.76 14.22 -5.59
N ASP A 88 -7.43 14.30 -5.58
CA ASP A 88 -6.56 13.13 -5.48
C ASP A 88 -6.90 12.24 -4.26
N PRO A 89 -7.21 12.79 -3.07
CA PRO A 89 -7.62 11.98 -1.93
C PRO A 89 -8.92 11.19 -2.16
N LEU A 90 -9.93 11.79 -2.78
CA LEU A 90 -11.18 11.11 -3.10
C LEU A 90 -10.97 10.01 -4.13
N ASN A 91 -10.13 10.24 -5.14
CA ASN A 91 -9.82 9.22 -6.14
C ASN A 91 -9.11 8.01 -5.52
N CYS A 92 -8.11 8.24 -4.66
CA CYS A 92 -7.44 7.16 -3.91
C CYS A 92 -8.41 6.36 -3.03
N LYS A 93 -9.40 7.03 -2.42
CA LYS A 93 -10.43 6.36 -1.61
C LYS A 93 -11.38 5.48 -2.44
N LEU A 94 -11.64 5.86 -3.70
CA LEU A 94 -12.60 5.19 -4.57
C LEU A 94 -11.99 4.00 -5.33
N PHE A 95 -10.69 4.06 -5.61
CA PHE A 95 -9.89 3.08 -6.35
C PHE A 95 -8.70 2.58 -5.51
N PRO A 96 -8.96 1.77 -4.46
CA PRO A 96 -7.93 1.18 -3.61
C PRO A 96 -7.07 0.13 -4.32
#